data_AF-A0A218UZZ4-F1
#
_entry.id   AF-A0A218UZZ4-F1
#
_cell.length_a   1.000
_cell.length_b   1.000
_cell.length_c   1.000
_cell.angle_alpha   90.00
_cell.angle_beta   90.00
_cell.angle_gamma   90.00
#
_symmetry.space_group_name_H-M   'P 1'
#
loop_
_entity.id
_entity.type
_entity.pdbx_description
1 polymer ?
#
loop_
_entity_poly.entity_id
_entity_poly.type
_entity_poly.pdbx_seq_one_letter_code
_entity_poly.pdbx_strand_id
1 'polypeptide(L)'
;MEDYDKKMAEEEAKAAKEEGVPDEEGWVKVTRKGRKPGLPRTEAANLRMLEKEKQKRARKELLNFYAWQHRETKREHIAQLRKKFEEDKQRIALMRAQRKFRPY
;
A
#
# COMPACT_ATOMS: atom_id res chain seq x y z
N MET A 1 -27.69 5.16 -32.31
CA MET A 1 -26.51 5.52 -31.47
C MET A 1 -26.53 7.01 -31.16
N GLU A 2 -26.77 7.86 -32.16
CA GLU A 2 -26.83 9.32 -32.03
C GLU A 2 -27.86 9.86 -31.03
N ASP A 3 -29.05 9.26 -30.91
CA ASP A 3 -30.08 9.75 -29.97
C ASP A 3 -29.72 9.53 -28.50
N TYR A 4 -28.94 8.49 -28.21
CA TYR A 4 -28.43 8.24 -26.86
C TYR A 4 -27.34 9.26 -26.51
N ASP A 5 -26.44 9.52 -27.44
CA ASP A 5 -25.36 10.49 -27.26
C ASP A 5 -25.91 11.91 -27.05
N LYS A 6 -26.98 12.28 -27.77
CA LYS A 6 -27.70 13.56 -27.57
C LYS A 6 -28.32 13.66 -26.17
N LYS A 7 -29.03 12.62 -25.72
CA LYS A 7 -29.63 12.60 -24.36
C LYS A 7 -28.56 12.72 -23.27
N MET A 8 -27.45 12.01 -23.42
CA MET A 8 -26.33 12.09 -22.49
C MET A 8 -25.69 13.48 -22.45
N ALA A 9 -25.54 14.14 -23.60
CA ALA A 9 -24.99 15.50 -23.67
C ALA A 9 -25.92 16.54 -23.03
N GLU A 10 -27.24 16.41 -23.20
CA GLU A 10 -28.23 17.28 -22.56
C GLU A 10 -28.25 17.12 -21.03
N GLU A 11 -28.21 15.87 -20.54
CA GLU A 11 -28.11 15.58 -19.11
C GLU A 11 -26.80 16.11 -18.52
N GLU A 12 -25.68 15.98 -19.24
CA GLU A 12 -24.39 16.53 -18.82
C GLU A 12 -24.39 18.06 -18.77
N ALA A 13 -25.03 18.72 -19.75
CA ALA A 13 -25.16 20.17 -19.79
C ALA A 13 -26.05 20.69 -18.65
N LYS A 14 -27.12 19.96 -18.28
CA LYS A 14 -27.95 20.29 -17.10
C LYS A 14 -27.16 20.10 -15.81
N ALA A 15 -26.47 18.98 -15.66
CA ALA A 15 -25.63 18.70 -14.50
C ALA A 15 -24.52 19.76 -14.33
N ALA A 16 -23.86 20.19 -15.41
CA ALA A 16 -22.82 21.23 -15.35
C ALA A 16 -23.35 22.61 -14.92
N LYS A 17 -24.64 22.90 -15.18
CA LYS A 17 -25.29 24.14 -14.72
C LYS A 17 -25.70 24.08 -13.25
N GLU A 18 -26.08 22.91 -12.77
CA GLU A 18 -26.45 22.65 -11.38
C GLU A 18 -25.22 22.37 -10.48
N GLU A 19 -24.04 22.18 -11.06
CA GLU A 19 -22.81 21.89 -10.33
C GLU A 19 -22.35 23.13 -9.54
N GLY A 20 -22.32 23.00 -8.20
CA GLY A 20 -21.85 24.05 -7.31
C GLY A 20 -22.87 25.15 -7.01
N VAL A 21 -24.10 25.03 -7.52
CA VAL A 21 -25.22 25.90 -7.13
C VAL A 21 -25.90 25.28 -5.90
N PRO A 22 -25.95 25.97 -4.75
CA PRO A 22 -26.73 25.52 -3.61
C PRO A 22 -28.23 25.62 -3.90
N ASP A 23 -28.98 24.59 -3.53
CA ASP A 23 -30.45 24.62 -3.58
C ASP A 23 -31.02 25.59 -2.53
N GLU A 24 -32.34 25.80 -2.52
CA GLU A 24 -33.04 26.68 -1.57
C GLU A 24 -32.81 26.30 -0.09
N GLU A 25 -32.48 25.03 0.16
CA GLU A 25 -32.12 24.47 1.48
C GLU A 25 -30.60 24.44 1.74
N GLY A 26 -29.80 25.01 0.84
CA GLY A 26 -28.34 25.13 0.97
C GLY A 26 -27.54 23.87 0.65
N TRP A 27 -28.17 22.81 0.13
CA TRP A 27 -27.49 21.59 -0.29
C TRP A 27 -26.82 21.77 -1.65
N VAL A 28 -25.62 21.20 -1.81
CA VAL A 28 -24.90 21.19 -3.09
C VAL A 28 -24.96 19.79 -3.69
N LYS A 29 -25.56 19.67 -4.87
CA LYS A 29 -25.69 18.41 -5.60
C LYS A 29 -24.33 17.96 -6.15
N VAL A 30 -23.86 16.78 -5.73
CA VAL A 30 -22.62 16.17 -6.26
C VAL A 30 -22.90 15.56 -7.63
N THR A 31 -22.38 16.18 -8.69
CA THR A 31 -22.50 15.67 -10.06
C THR A 31 -21.41 14.61 -10.34
N ARG A 32 -21.72 13.65 -11.21
CA ARG A 32 -20.82 12.53 -11.56
C ARG A 32 -19.68 12.94 -12.50
N LYS A 33 -19.54 14.23 -12.86
CA LYS A 33 -18.55 14.73 -13.82
C LYS A 33 -17.15 14.77 -13.20
N GLY A 34 -16.61 13.58 -12.93
CA GLY A 34 -15.24 13.41 -12.47
C GLY A 34 -14.26 13.74 -13.58
N ARG A 35 -13.36 14.69 -13.32
CA ARG A 35 -12.32 15.22 -14.22
C ARG A 35 -11.26 14.20 -14.68
N LYS A 36 -11.43 12.90 -14.41
CA LYS A 36 -10.44 11.88 -14.72
C LYS A 36 -10.99 10.96 -15.81
N PRO A 37 -10.36 10.93 -17.01
CA PRO A 37 -10.66 9.86 -17.96
C PRO A 37 -10.52 8.53 -17.22
N GLY A 38 -11.41 7.58 -17.52
CA GLY A 38 -11.34 6.23 -16.94
C GLY A 38 -9.91 5.69 -17.03
N LEU A 39 -9.49 4.96 -15.99
CA LEU A 39 -8.12 4.45 -15.94
C LEU A 39 -7.79 3.72 -17.25
N PRO A 40 -6.66 4.05 -17.93
CA PRO A 40 -6.33 3.39 -19.18
C PRO A 40 -6.19 1.89 -18.93
N ARG A 41 -6.80 1.07 -19.80
CA ARG A 41 -6.71 -0.40 -19.74
C ARG A 41 -5.34 -0.89 -20.25
N THR A 42 -4.27 -0.40 -19.64
CA THR A 42 -2.90 -0.83 -19.90
C THR A 42 -2.43 -1.79 -18.81
N GLU A 43 -1.55 -2.71 -19.15
CA GLU A 43 -0.99 -3.69 -18.19
C GLU A 43 -0.31 -3.00 -17.01
N ALA A 44 0.45 -1.92 -17.26
CA ALA A 44 1.10 -1.14 -16.22
C ALA A 44 0.10 -0.46 -15.26
N ALA A 45 -1.06 0.00 -15.77
CA ALA A 45 -2.11 0.57 -14.92
C ALA A 45 -2.79 -0.51 -14.07
N ASN A 46 -3.00 -1.69 -14.63
CA ASN A 46 -3.55 -2.84 -13.90
C ASN A 46 -2.61 -3.31 -12.79
N LEU A 47 -1.30 -3.41 -13.05
CA LEU A 47 -0.30 -3.77 -12.04
C LEU A 47 -0.31 -2.78 -10.87
N ARG A 48 -0.32 -1.47 -11.16
CA ARG A 48 -0.42 -0.43 -10.13
C ARG A 48 -1.72 -0.50 -9.32
N MET A 49 -2.82 -0.91 -9.93
CA MET A 49 -4.07 -1.16 -9.19
C MET A 49 -3.94 -2.36 -8.25
N LEU A 50 -3.40 -3.48 -8.75
CA LEU A 50 -3.17 -4.68 -7.95
C LEU A 50 -2.25 -4.40 -6.76
N GLU A 51 -1.19 -3.62 -6.95
CA GLU A 51 -0.30 -3.18 -5.87
C GLU A 51 -1.05 -2.34 -4.82
N LYS A 52 -1.86 -1.38 -5.26
CA LYS A 52 -2.69 -0.57 -4.34
C LYS A 52 -3.71 -1.42 -3.59
N GLU A 53 -4.29 -2.42 -4.24
CA GLU A 53 -5.19 -3.36 -3.57
C GLU A 53 -4.47 -4.22 -2.54
N LYS A 54 -3.28 -4.75 -2.86
CA LYS A 54 -2.44 -5.49 -1.92
C LYS A 54 -2.08 -4.63 -0.71
N GLN A 55 -1.67 -3.37 -0.92
CA GLN A 55 -1.40 -2.43 0.17
C GLN A 55 -2.65 -2.15 1.02
N LYS A 56 -3.82 -1.97 0.40
CA LYS A 56 -5.09 -1.79 1.12
C LYS A 56 -5.44 -3.02 1.95
N ARG A 57 -5.22 -4.23 1.43
CA ARG A 57 -5.43 -5.49 2.18
C ARG A 57 -4.45 -5.59 3.33
N ALA A 58 -3.16 -5.39 3.10
CA ALA A 58 -2.13 -5.41 4.14
C ALA A 58 -2.38 -4.40 5.27
N ARG A 59 -2.95 -3.22 4.97
CA ARG A 59 -3.35 -2.24 6.00
C ARG A 59 -4.58 -2.67 6.81
N LYS A 60 -5.47 -3.46 6.21
CA LYS A 60 -6.67 -4.00 6.88
C LYS A 60 -6.38 -5.29 7.63
N GLU A 61 -5.34 -6.01 7.23
CA GLU A 61 -4.85 -7.18 7.94
C GLU A 61 -4.31 -6.74 9.30
N LEU A 62 -4.98 -7.21 10.35
CA LEU A 62 -4.65 -6.90 11.73
C LEU A 62 -3.51 -7.82 12.17
N LEU A 63 -2.34 -7.61 11.58
CA LEU A 63 -1.14 -8.39 11.88
C LEU A 63 -0.74 -8.14 13.34
N ASN A 64 -0.52 -9.21 14.09
CA ASN A 64 -0.22 -9.16 15.53
C ASN A 64 -1.33 -8.52 16.39
N PHE A 65 -2.61 -8.72 16.04
CA PHE A 65 -3.72 -8.22 16.85
C PHE A 65 -3.63 -8.64 18.32
N TYR A 66 -3.15 -9.84 18.59
CA TYR A 66 -3.05 -10.36 19.95
C TYR A 66 -1.64 -10.24 20.53
N ALA A 67 -1.58 -9.98 21.84
CA ALA A 67 -0.32 -9.88 22.58
C ALA A 67 0.56 -11.14 22.47
N TRP A 68 -0.03 -12.34 22.32
CA TRP A 68 0.73 -13.57 22.17
C TRP A 68 1.46 -13.65 20.82
N GLN A 69 0.89 -13.09 19.74
CA GLN A 69 1.53 -13.02 18.41
C GLN A 69 2.79 -12.15 18.47
N HIS A 70 2.71 -11.01 19.17
CA HIS A 70 3.87 -10.18 19.46
C HIS A 70 4.93 -10.87 20.30
N ARG A 71 4.54 -11.73 21.25
CA ARG A 71 5.50 -12.50 22.07
C ARG A 71 6.21 -13.56 21.22
N GLU A 72 5.49 -14.24 20.34
CA GLU A 72 6.05 -15.27 19.46
C GLU A 72 7.08 -14.66 18.50
N THR A 73 6.70 -13.61 17.77
CA THR A 73 7.59 -12.92 16.82
C THR A 73 8.86 -12.39 17.49
N LYS A 74 8.75 -11.83 18.71
CA LYS A 74 9.92 -11.40 19.49
C LYS A 74 10.80 -12.57 19.92
N ARG A 75 10.19 -13.70 20.32
CA ARG A 75 10.94 -14.90 20.72
C ARG A 75 11.73 -15.47 19.56
N GLU A 76 11.09 -15.61 18.39
CA GLU A 76 11.75 -16.05 17.15
C GLU A 76 12.90 -15.13 16.77
N HIS A 77 12.69 -13.81 16.83
CA HIS A 77 13.74 -12.84 16.53
C HIS A 77 14.94 -12.94 17.48
N ILE A 78 14.68 -13.09 18.79
CA ILE A 78 15.74 -13.28 19.79
C ILE A 78 16.51 -14.59 19.53
N ALA A 79 15.81 -15.67 19.17
CA ALA A 79 16.44 -16.94 18.85
C ALA A 79 17.37 -16.82 17.62
N GLN A 80 16.93 -16.12 16.57
CA GLN A 80 17.76 -15.85 15.39
C GLN A 80 19.00 -15.03 15.73
N LEU A 81 18.88 -14.01 16.59
CA LEU A 81 20.02 -13.20 17.03
C LEU A 81 21.04 -14.03 17.83
N ARG A 82 20.57 -14.90 18.74
CA ARG A 82 21.43 -15.80 19.51
C ARG A 82 22.20 -16.75 18.60
N LYS A 83 21.52 -17.35 17.62
CA LYS A 83 22.14 -18.24 16.63
C LYS A 83 23.25 -17.52 15.86
N LYS A 84 22.96 -16.35 15.30
CA LYS A 84 23.95 -15.54 14.57
C LYS A 84 25.14 -15.16 15.45
N PHE A 85 24.88 -14.80 16.70
CA PHE A 85 25.93 -14.45 17.65
C PHE A 85 26.87 -15.63 17.94
N GLU A 86 26.33 -16.84 18.09
CA GLU A 86 27.13 -18.05 18.28
C GLU A 86 27.98 -18.38 17.05
N GLU A 87 27.41 -18.29 15.86
CA GLU A 87 28.13 -18.48 14.59
C GLU A 87 29.28 -17.46 14.44
N ASP A 88 29.02 -16.19 14.75
CA ASP A 88 30.03 -15.13 14.69
C ASP A 88 31.13 -15.34 15.74
N LYS A 89 30.77 -15.79 16.95
CA LYS A 89 31.74 -16.14 17.99
C LYS A 89 32.68 -17.25 17.54
N GLN A 90 32.15 -18.29 16.90
CA GLN A 90 32.95 -19.38 16.32
C GLN A 90 33.87 -18.85 15.21
N ARG A 91 33.34 -18.01 14.30
CA ARG A 91 34.13 -17.41 13.22
C ARG A 91 35.28 -16.56 13.74
N ILE A 92 35.03 -15.71 14.75
CA ILE A 92 36.04 -14.87 15.39
C ILE A 92 37.10 -15.72 16.09
N ALA A 93 36.70 -16.80 16.76
CA ALA A 93 37.66 -17.71 17.40
C ALA A 93 38.62 -18.34 16.39
N LEU A 94 38.10 -18.82 15.25
CA LEU A 94 38.92 -19.34 14.16
C LEU A 94 39.86 -18.28 13.58
N MET A 95 39.37 -17.05 13.33
CA MET A 95 40.19 -15.95 12.84
C MET A 95 41.29 -15.57 13.84
N ARG A 96 40.98 -15.52 15.15
CA ARG A 96 41.98 -15.25 16.20
C ARG A 96 43.04 -16.33 16.26
N ALA A 97 42.66 -17.61 16.12
CA ALA A 97 43.61 -18.72 16.11
C ALA A 97 44.52 -18.70 14.87
N GLN A 98 43.99 -18.32 13.71
CA GLN A 98 44.77 -18.18 12.47
C GLN A 98 45.65 -16.92 12.46
N ARG A 99 45.32 -15.91 13.27
CA ARG A 99 46.04 -14.64 13.29
C ARG A 99 47.42 -14.84 13.92
N LYS A 100 48.47 -14.77 13.10
CA LYS A 100 49.86 -14.66 13.56
C LYS A 100 50.11 -13.23 14.04
N PHE A 101 50.04 -13.02 15.35
CA PHE A 101 50.34 -11.74 15.98
C PHE A 101 51.83 -11.40 15.78
N ARG A 102 52.12 -10.30 15.08
CA ARG A 102 53.47 -9.76 14.90
C ARG A 102 53.56 -8.49 15.75
N PRO A 103 54.23 -8.53 16.93
CA PRO A 103 54.21 -7.44 17.90
C PRO A 103 55.20 -6.30 17.63
N TYR A 104 55.99 -6.41 16.55
CA TYR A 104 57.01 -5.45 16.13
C TYR A 104 56.74 -5.05 14.68
#